data_AF-A0A2U3CDJ6-F1
#
_entry.id   AF-A0A2U3CDJ6-F1
#
_cell.length_a   1.000
_cell.length_b   1.000
_cell.length_c   1.000
_cell.angle_alpha   90.00
_cell.angle_beta   90.00
_cell.angle_gamma   90.00
#
_symmetry.space_group_name_H-M   'P 1'
#
loop_
_entity.id
_entity.type
_entity.pdbx_description
1 polymer ?
#
loop_
_entity_poly.entity_id
_entity_poly.type
_entity_poly.pdbx_seq_one_letter_code
_entity_poly.pdbx_strand_id
1 'polypeptide(L)'
;MSFYIIKLHILFEVDEKEMRSKEILKLRKKISQINRDLQLTLFVQDFFIMKNEVLIKSQPDCLTEDCFSSIARSKKYNVKLNDFDTDFSKSREFTFESTFVFTYSIFEDYLLSLFKFIKKIRTGSQTNSIVNPNSQEGNPEKKCNTILLSLSNYLFPERDCEDQRCFDQNIIDTNDYIRKRRNHIVHDRKKQTKSLAELISSKGVLLNQYWSEIRRNKKKKRFSNINFAKPIMHKVVQKKNGREANKGKKEAKMIKEKMDEAEMVEILVLIRELSSIIDKNVLEALDKDTIIAHVLEKYKTKKKYIFEDPNQEKRFKNKFIKYAEEQYNIKSHEIMEYMKFQYD
;
A
#
# COMPACT_ATOMS: atom_id res chain seq x y z
N MET A 1 9.88 -5.18 -24.30
CA MET A 1 9.89 -4.52 -22.97
C MET A 1 8.50 -4.63 -22.39
N SER A 2 8.33 -5.33 -21.26
CA SER A 2 7.01 -5.68 -20.69
C SER A 2 6.18 -4.43 -20.38
N PHE A 3 4.90 -4.42 -20.79
CA PHE A 3 3.92 -3.36 -20.53
C PHE A 3 3.82 -3.02 -19.03
N TYR A 4 4.17 -3.97 -18.16
CA TYR A 4 4.15 -3.82 -16.71
C TYR A 4 5.26 -2.91 -16.17
N ILE A 5 6.44 -2.88 -16.81
CA ILE A 5 7.56 -2.03 -16.37
C ILE A 5 7.18 -0.55 -16.52
N ILE A 6 6.55 -0.19 -17.65
CA ILE A 6 6.05 1.16 -17.92
C ILE A 6 4.91 1.52 -16.96
N LYS A 7 3.98 0.60 -16.70
CA LYS A 7 2.89 0.82 -15.73
C LYS A 7 3.43 1.11 -14.33
N LEU A 8 4.34 0.27 -13.83
CA LEU A 8 4.95 0.41 -12.51
C LEU A 8 5.76 1.71 -12.38
N HIS A 9 6.37 2.22 -13.45
CA HIS A 9 7.15 3.46 -13.40
C HIS A 9 6.26 4.70 -13.19
N ILE A 10 5.11 4.74 -13.89
CA ILE A 10 4.09 5.80 -13.76
C ILE A 10 3.44 5.80 -12.35
N LEU A 11 3.41 4.64 -11.68
CA LEU A 11 2.74 4.47 -10.40
C LEU A 11 3.45 5.09 -9.21
N PHE A 12 4.66 5.64 -9.34
CA PHE A 12 5.40 6.17 -8.19
C PHE A 12 6.05 7.54 -8.40
N GLU A 13 5.76 8.24 -9.49
CA GLU A 13 6.13 9.67 -9.62
C GLU A 13 5.41 10.50 -8.55
N VAL A 14 6.20 11.20 -7.73
CA VAL A 14 5.72 12.02 -6.62
C VAL A 14 5.27 13.38 -7.17
N ASP A 15 4.03 13.76 -6.89
CA ASP A 15 3.62 15.17 -7.03
C ASP A 15 4.20 15.91 -5.82
N GLU A 16 5.30 16.65 -6.04
CA GLU A 16 6.13 17.29 -5.02
C GLU A 16 5.55 18.61 -4.48
N LYS A 17 4.39 19.06 -4.97
CA LYS A 17 3.96 20.46 -4.81
C LYS A 17 3.23 20.82 -3.50
N GLU A 18 2.88 19.83 -2.67
CA GLU A 18 2.05 20.04 -1.48
C GLU A 18 2.73 19.50 -0.20
N MET A 19 2.40 20.10 0.95
CA MET A 19 2.81 19.64 2.27
C MET A 19 2.40 18.17 2.49
N ARG A 20 3.27 17.40 3.17
CA ARG A 20 3.10 15.97 3.42
C ARG A 20 3.55 15.60 4.81
N SER A 21 2.89 14.64 5.47
CA SER A 21 3.45 14.10 6.71
C SER A 21 4.81 13.42 6.43
N LYS A 22 5.69 13.40 7.43
CA LYS A 22 6.94 12.63 7.34
C LYS A 22 6.65 11.14 7.14
N GLU A 23 5.54 10.67 7.66
CA GLU A 23 5.06 9.30 7.61
C GLU A 23 4.73 8.90 6.16
N ILE A 24 4.01 9.74 5.39
CA ILE A 24 3.74 9.44 3.97
C ILE A 24 5.02 9.51 3.12
N LEU A 25 5.96 10.39 3.44
CA LEU A 25 7.24 10.47 2.72
C LEU A 25 8.05 9.19 2.91
N LYS A 26 8.09 8.65 4.14
CA LYS A 26 8.72 7.35 4.42
C LYS A 26 8.00 6.20 3.70
N LEU A 27 6.67 6.19 3.71
CA LEU A 27 5.87 5.21 2.97
C LEU A 27 6.25 5.22 1.48
N ARG A 28 6.19 6.40 0.85
CA ARG A 28 6.50 6.58 -0.58
C ARG A 28 7.91 6.13 -0.93
N LYS A 29 8.91 6.47 -0.11
CA LYS A 29 10.29 6.00 -0.32
C LYS A 29 10.40 4.48 -0.27
N LYS A 30 9.76 3.83 0.71
CA LYS A 30 9.75 2.36 0.82
C LYS A 30 9.04 1.71 -0.36
N ILE A 31 7.87 2.21 -0.76
CA ILE A 31 7.13 1.65 -1.91
C ILE A 31 7.90 1.86 -3.21
N SER A 32 8.53 3.03 -3.41
CA SER A 32 9.37 3.30 -4.59
C SER A 32 10.56 2.32 -4.67
N GLN A 33 11.18 1.99 -3.55
CA GLN A 33 12.24 0.97 -3.50
C GLN A 33 11.71 -0.41 -3.90
N ILE A 34 10.59 -0.85 -3.31
CA ILE A 34 9.95 -2.13 -3.65
C ILE A 34 9.61 -2.20 -5.14
N ASN A 35 9.10 -1.10 -5.69
CA ASN A 35 8.77 -1.02 -7.10
C ASN A 35 10.00 -1.19 -7.99
N ARG A 36 11.11 -0.53 -7.64
CA ARG A 36 12.38 -0.66 -8.36
C ARG A 36 12.87 -2.11 -8.33
N ASP A 37 12.79 -2.74 -7.17
CA ASP A 37 13.24 -4.13 -6.98
C ASP A 37 12.36 -5.09 -7.78
N LEU A 38 11.02 -4.92 -7.73
CA LEU A 38 10.07 -5.69 -8.56
C LEU A 38 10.35 -5.50 -10.06
N GLN A 39 10.51 -4.26 -10.52
CA GLN A 39 10.82 -3.97 -11.93
C GLN A 39 12.10 -4.64 -12.38
N LEU A 40 13.15 -4.58 -11.57
CA LEU A 40 14.43 -5.22 -11.87
C LEU A 40 14.27 -6.74 -11.95
N THR A 41 13.58 -7.35 -10.99
CA THR A 41 13.30 -8.79 -11.00
C THR A 41 12.57 -9.21 -12.27
N LEU A 42 11.46 -8.53 -12.62
CA LEU A 42 10.69 -8.83 -13.81
C LEU A 42 11.50 -8.62 -15.09
N PHE A 43 12.29 -7.54 -15.16
CA PHE A 43 13.16 -7.27 -16.30
C PHE A 43 14.20 -8.38 -16.49
N VAL A 44 14.88 -8.80 -15.43
CA VAL A 44 15.88 -9.88 -15.51
C VAL A 44 15.26 -11.18 -15.97
N GLN A 45 14.05 -11.51 -15.48
CA GLN A 45 13.31 -12.70 -15.90
C GLN A 45 12.95 -12.64 -17.39
N ASP A 46 12.30 -11.57 -17.83
CA ASP A 46 11.87 -11.39 -19.22
C ASP A 46 13.09 -11.38 -20.17
N PHE A 47 14.18 -10.69 -19.78
CA PHE A 47 15.41 -10.62 -20.56
C PHE A 47 16.09 -11.97 -20.70
N PHE A 48 16.11 -12.77 -19.63
CA PHE A 48 16.69 -14.11 -19.66
C PHE A 48 15.96 -15.02 -20.66
N ILE A 49 14.62 -15.05 -20.62
CA ILE A 49 13.80 -15.85 -21.56
C ILE A 49 14.07 -15.39 -23.00
N MET A 50 13.98 -14.07 -23.24
CA MET A 50 14.22 -13.48 -24.56
C MET A 50 15.61 -13.82 -25.11
N LYS A 51 16.66 -13.78 -24.27
CA LYS A 51 18.03 -14.08 -24.71
C LYS A 51 18.29 -15.56 -24.99
N ASN A 52 17.50 -16.45 -24.40
CA ASN A 52 17.69 -17.89 -24.51
C ASN A 52 16.60 -18.59 -25.32
N GLU A 53 15.69 -17.86 -25.97
CA GLU A 53 14.53 -18.42 -26.68
C GLU A 53 14.92 -19.49 -27.71
N VAL A 54 15.97 -19.24 -28.51
CA VAL A 54 16.45 -20.19 -29.52
C VAL A 54 17.00 -21.46 -28.87
N LEU A 55 17.74 -21.31 -27.77
CA LEU A 55 18.33 -22.43 -27.03
C LEU A 55 17.24 -23.28 -26.35
N ILE A 56 16.24 -22.63 -25.73
CA ILE A 56 15.10 -23.29 -25.10
C ILE A 56 14.32 -24.13 -26.13
N LYS A 57 14.10 -23.59 -27.33
CA LYS A 57 13.39 -24.30 -28.41
C LYS A 57 14.20 -25.43 -29.04
N SER A 58 15.51 -25.27 -29.17
CA SER A 58 16.37 -26.27 -29.81
C SER A 58 16.79 -27.40 -28.88
N GLN A 59 16.82 -27.17 -27.56
CA GLN A 59 17.26 -28.14 -26.56
C GLN A 59 16.31 -28.20 -25.35
N PRO A 60 15.02 -28.53 -25.55
CA PRO A 60 14.00 -28.43 -24.51
C PRO A 60 14.26 -29.27 -23.25
N ASP A 61 14.91 -30.43 -23.42
CA ASP A 61 15.22 -31.34 -22.32
C ASP A 61 16.59 -31.08 -21.67
N CYS A 62 17.39 -30.14 -22.18
CA CYS A 62 18.66 -29.77 -21.56
C CYS A 62 18.41 -29.24 -20.16
N LEU A 63 19.23 -29.66 -19.22
CA LEU A 63 19.24 -29.12 -17.87
C LEU A 63 20.04 -27.82 -17.84
N THR A 64 19.62 -26.88 -17.00
CA THR A 64 20.30 -25.59 -16.84
C THR A 64 21.74 -25.73 -16.35
N GLU A 65 22.08 -26.75 -15.56
CA GLU A 65 23.47 -27.05 -15.18
C GLU A 65 24.34 -27.30 -16.42
N ASP A 66 23.82 -28.03 -17.40
CA ASP A 66 24.55 -28.41 -18.60
C ASP A 66 24.65 -27.22 -19.58
N CYS A 67 23.51 -26.57 -19.82
CA CYS A 67 23.41 -25.44 -20.76
C CYS A 67 24.08 -24.15 -20.25
N PHE A 68 24.23 -23.99 -18.93
CA PHE A 68 24.87 -22.83 -18.30
C PHE A 68 25.98 -23.24 -17.32
N SER A 69 26.82 -24.18 -17.74
CA SER A 69 27.90 -24.76 -16.92
C SER A 69 28.93 -23.73 -16.42
N SER A 70 29.09 -22.60 -17.10
CA SER A 70 29.95 -21.49 -16.67
C SER A 70 29.36 -20.67 -15.50
N ILE A 71 28.07 -20.81 -15.20
CA ILE A 71 27.40 -20.08 -14.12
C ILE A 71 27.46 -20.93 -12.85
N ALA A 72 28.22 -20.50 -11.84
CA ALA A 72 28.40 -21.24 -10.58
C ALA A 72 27.09 -21.62 -9.85
N ARG A 73 26.00 -20.88 -10.10
CA ARG A 73 24.68 -21.13 -9.51
C ARG A 73 23.75 -22.03 -10.35
N SER A 74 24.14 -22.43 -11.56
CA SER A 74 23.29 -23.25 -12.44
C SER A 74 22.87 -24.56 -11.77
N LYS A 75 23.79 -25.22 -11.06
CA LYS A 75 23.53 -26.45 -10.28
C LYS A 75 22.42 -26.30 -9.23
N LYS A 76 22.27 -25.11 -8.64
CA LYS A 76 21.26 -24.85 -7.61
C LYS A 76 19.85 -24.69 -8.22
N TYR A 77 19.77 -24.31 -9.49
CA TYR A 77 18.53 -24.07 -10.20
C TYR A 77 18.42 -25.02 -11.39
N ASN A 78 18.67 -26.31 -11.12
CA ASN A 78 18.77 -27.35 -12.12
C ASN A 78 17.38 -27.80 -12.62
N VAL A 79 16.90 -27.14 -13.67
CA VAL A 79 15.58 -27.39 -14.28
C VAL A 79 15.74 -27.64 -15.77
N LYS A 80 14.77 -28.29 -16.41
CA LYS A 80 14.77 -28.43 -17.87
C LYS A 80 14.47 -27.09 -18.53
N LEU A 81 15.08 -26.82 -19.68
CA LEU A 81 14.84 -25.59 -20.43
C LEU A 81 13.35 -25.41 -20.80
N ASN A 82 12.63 -26.48 -21.14
CA ASN A 82 11.21 -26.42 -21.49
C ASN A 82 10.29 -26.16 -20.28
N ASP A 83 10.77 -26.44 -19.07
CA ASP A 83 10.01 -26.15 -17.84
C ASP A 83 10.19 -24.70 -17.38
N PHE A 84 11.12 -23.95 -18.00
CA PHE A 84 11.41 -22.58 -17.59
C PHE A 84 10.18 -21.69 -17.59
N ASP A 85 9.41 -21.62 -18.67
CA ASP A 85 8.24 -20.73 -18.71
C ASP A 85 7.25 -21.01 -17.58
N THR A 86 7.07 -22.28 -17.23
CA THR A 86 6.20 -22.70 -16.14
C THR A 86 6.76 -22.27 -14.77
N ASP A 87 8.05 -22.48 -14.53
CA ASP A 87 8.67 -22.13 -13.25
C ASP A 87 8.91 -20.62 -13.09
N PHE A 88 9.24 -19.91 -14.18
CA PHE A 88 9.25 -18.45 -14.23
C PHE A 88 7.87 -17.90 -13.95
N SER A 89 6.80 -18.46 -14.52
CA SER A 89 5.43 -18.04 -14.24
C SER A 89 5.06 -18.21 -12.77
N LYS A 90 5.41 -19.34 -12.14
CA LYS A 90 5.19 -19.55 -10.70
C LYS A 90 6.02 -18.58 -9.83
N SER A 91 7.28 -18.37 -10.21
CA SER A 91 8.19 -17.45 -9.51
C SER A 91 7.71 -16.00 -9.60
N ARG A 92 7.25 -15.60 -10.78
CA ARG A 92 6.65 -14.31 -11.05
C ARG A 92 5.39 -14.10 -10.21
N GLU A 93 4.47 -15.07 -10.22
CA GLU A 93 3.27 -15.06 -9.38
C GLU A 93 3.64 -14.87 -7.90
N PHE A 94 4.56 -15.68 -7.38
CA PHE A 94 5.05 -15.57 -6.01
C PHE A 94 5.67 -14.20 -5.70
N THR A 95 6.42 -13.64 -6.64
CA THR A 95 7.05 -12.32 -6.51
C THR A 95 6.00 -11.23 -6.38
N PHE A 96 4.96 -11.26 -7.21
CA PHE A 96 3.84 -10.32 -7.13
C PHE A 96 3.05 -10.47 -5.82
N GLU A 97 2.71 -11.70 -5.42
CA GLU A 97 2.02 -11.96 -4.15
C GLU A 97 2.83 -11.42 -2.96
N SER A 98 4.13 -11.73 -2.93
CA SER A 98 5.04 -11.29 -1.87
C SER A 98 5.17 -9.77 -1.85
N THR A 99 5.27 -9.14 -3.03
CA THR A 99 5.34 -7.68 -3.16
C THR A 99 4.07 -7.01 -2.64
N PHE A 100 2.90 -7.56 -2.96
CA PHE A 100 1.64 -7.06 -2.46
C PHE A 100 1.54 -7.19 -0.93
N VAL A 101 1.81 -8.38 -0.37
CA VAL A 101 1.77 -8.62 1.08
C VAL A 101 2.73 -7.67 1.82
N PHE A 102 3.93 -7.49 1.29
CA PHE A 102 4.95 -6.62 1.87
C PHE A 102 4.56 -5.14 1.78
N THR A 103 4.05 -4.70 0.63
CA THR A 103 3.58 -3.32 0.44
C THR A 103 2.44 -2.98 1.39
N TYR A 104 1.46 -3.89 1.54
CA TYR A 104 0.37 -3.70 2.49
C TYR A 104 0.85 -3.64 3.93
N SER A 105 1.82 -4.49 4.33
CA SER A 105 2.42 -4.42 5.67
C SER A 105 3.09 -3.06 5.94
N ILE A 106 3.76 -2.48 4.95
CA ILE A 106 4.36 -1.14 5.07
C ILE A 106 3.28 -0.05 5.16
N PHE A 107 2.16 -0.24 4.47
CA PHE A 107 1.02 0.66 4.60
C PHE A 107 0.39 0.60 6.00
N GLU A 108 0.28 -0.57 6.61
CA GLU A 108 -0.17 -0.71 8.01
C GLU A 108 0.80 0.00 8.98
N ASP A 109 2.11 -0.16 8.79
CA ASP A 109 3.14 0.56 9.55
C ASP A 109 3.01 2.09 9.40
N TYR A 110 2.66 2.56 8.20
CA TYR A 110 2.38 3.96 7.94
C TYR A 110 1.18 4.45 8.76
N LEU A 111 0.04 3.74 8.73
CA LEU A 111 -1.15 4.10 9.50
C LEU A 111 -0.85 4.15 11.01
N LEU A 112 -0.10 3.18 11.52
CA LEU A 112 0.35 3.15 12.91
C LEU A 112 1.26 4.33 13.26
N SER A 113 2.20 4.66 12.36
CA SER A 113 3.11 5.78 12.57
C SER A 113 2.37 7.12 12.56
N LEU A 114 1.41 7.26 11.65
CA LEU A 114 0.56 8.43 11.54
C LEU A 114 -0.33 8.60 12.78
N PHE A 115 -0.91 7.50 13.27
CA PHE A 115 -1.68 7.51 14.52
C PHE A 115 -0.83 7.97 15.70
N LYS A 116 0.40 7.43 15.84
CA LYS A 116 1.34 7.86 16.89
C LYS A 116 1.72 9.33 16.75
N PHE A 117 1.85 9.84 15.53
CA PHE A 117 2.15 11.24 15.26
C PHE A 117 0.99 12.15 15.71
N ILE A 118 -0.23 11.88 15.26
CA ILE A 118 -1.43 12.66 15.62
C ILE A 118 -1.64 12.65 17.13
N LYS A 119 -1.53 11.47 17.76
CA LYS A 119 -1.64 11.35 19.22
C LYS A 119 -0.65 12.28 19.94
N LYS A 120 0.61 12.32 19.50
CA LYS A 120 1.64 13.19 20.08
C LYS A 120 1.32 14.67 19.93
N ILE A 121 0.72 15.06 18.81
CA ILE A 121 0.30 16.45 18.59
C ILE A 121 -0.85 16.80 19.53
N ARG A 122 -1.91 15.98 19.57
CA ARG A 122 -3.14 16.28 20.33
C ARG A 122 -2.98 16.17 21.85
N THR A 123 -2.24 15.18 22.35
CA THR A 123 -2.12 14.97 23.81
C THR A 123 -0.96 15.71 24.45
N GLY A 124 -0.23 16.54 23.71
CA GLY A 124 0.86 17.38 24.24
C GLY A 124 1.82 16.65 25.17
N SER A 125 2.51 15.61 24.69
CA SER A 125 3.43 14.74 25.47
C SER A 125 2.87 14.07 26.74
N GLN A 126 1.65 14.39 27.19
CA GLN A 126 1.05 13.78 28.37
C GLN A 126 0.39 12.46 27.98
N THR A 127 0.95 11.40 28.54
CA THR A 127 0.54 10.01 28.39
C THR A 127 -0.69 9.72 29.25
N ASN A 128 -1.85 10.27 28.90
CA ASN A 128 -3.08 9.76 29.47
C ASN A 128 -3.55 8.54 28.67
N SER A 129 -3.91 7.49 29.44
CA SER A 129 -4.25 6.14 29.00
C SER A 129 -5.35 6.15 27.95
N ILE A 130 -4.95 6.09 26.69
CA ILE A 130 -5.85 5.79 25.59
C ILE A 130 -5.44 4.44 25.04
N VAL A 131 -6.44 3.54 24.97
CA VAL A 131 -6.37 2.17 24.47
C VAL A 131 -5.37 2.11 23.31
N ASN A 132 -4.26 1.44 23.56
CA ASN A 132 -3.29 1.18 22.51
C ASN A 132 -4.03 0.28 21.50
N PRO A 133 -4.07 0.58 20.19
CA PRO A 133 -4.66 -0.35 19.22
C PRO A 133 -3.92 -1.71 19.22
N ASN A 134 -2.76 -1.81 19.88
CA ASN A 134 -2.05 -3.05 20.17
C ASN A 134 -2.48 -3.78 21.45
N SER A 135 -3.25 -3.15 22.36
CA SER A 135 -3.71 -3.74 23.63
C SER A 135 -5.10 -4.38 23.53
N GLN A 136 -5.74 -4.38 22.36
CA GLN A 136 -6.87 -5.28 22.12
C GLN A 136 -6.32 -6.69 21.85
N GLU A 137 -6.21 -7.49 22.91
CA GLU A 137 -6.15 -8.96 22.83
C GLU A 137 -7.48 -9.47 22.26
N GLY A 138 -7.65 -9.36 20.94
CA GLY A 138 -8.87 -9.78 20.28
C GLY A 138 -8.74 -9.64 18.77
N ASN A 139 -8.88 -10.78 18.07
CA ASN A 139 -8.89 -10.97 16.63
C ASN A 139 -8.08 -9.93 15.79
N PRO A 140 -6.90 -10.29 15.26
CA PRO A 140 -6.08 -9.46 14.37
C PRO A 140 -6.85 -8.81 13.22
N GLU A 141 -7.97 -9.41 12.79
CA GLU A 141 -8.83 -8.85 11.75
C GLU A 141 -9.46 -7.49 12.08
N LYS A 142 -9.68 -7.17 13.37
CA LYS A 142 -10.28 -5.87 13.74
C LYS A 142 -9.24 -4.74 13.76
N LYS A 143 -7.97 -5.06 13.92
CA LYS A 143 -6.90 -4.10 14.30
C LYS A 143 -6.71 -2.94 13.32
N CYS A 144 -6.74 -3.14 12.01
CA CYS A 144 -6.44 -2.07 11.05
C CYS A 144 -7.61 -1.15 10.73
N ASN A 145 -8.84 -1.66 10.69
CA ASN A 145 -10.02 -0.78 10.65
C ASN A 145 -10.13 0.00 11.96
N THR A 146 -9.77 -0.62 13.10
CA THR A 146 -9.64 0.09 14.37
C THR A 146 -8.62 1.21 14.29
N ILE A 147 -7.51 1.08 13.55
CA ILE A 147 -6.54 2.19 13.39
C ILE A 147 -7.15 3.35 12.60
N LEU A 148 -7.81 3.13 11.46
CA LEU A 148 -8.45 4.20 10.70
C LEU A 148 -9.60 4.86 11.47
N LEU A 149 -10.41 4.08 12.18
CA LEU A 149 -11.46 4.59 13.06
C LEU A 149 -10.87 5.38 14.22
N SER A 150 -9.78 4.89 14.83
CA SER A 150 -9.08 5.61 15.88
C SER A 150 -8.48 6.92 15.35
N LEU A 151 -7.87 6.91 14.17
CA LEU A 151 -7.39 8.13 13.51
C LEU A 151 -8.51 9.16 13.35
N SER A 152 -9.69 8.74 12.89
CA SER A 152 -10.86 9.61 12.77
C SER A 152 -11.24 10.26 14.11
N ASN A 153 -11.31 9.45 15.18
CA ASN A 153 -11.73 9.93 16.50
C ASN A 153 -10.72 10.93 17.10
N TYR A 154 -9.42 10.75 16.87
CA TYR A 154 -8.39 11.67 17.35
C TYR A 154 -8.29 12.97 16.56
N LEU A 155 -8.63 12.93 15.27
CA LEU A 155 -8.62 14.12 14.43
C LEU A 155 -9.78 15.06 14.78
N PHE A 156 -10.93 14.51 15.18
CA PHE A 156 -12.16 15.26 15.45
C PHE A 156 -12.83 14.82 16.77
N PRO A 157 -12.24 15.15 17.93
CA PRO A 157 -12.76 14.72 19.23
C PRO A 157 -14.08 15.40 19.63
N GLU A 158 -14.40 16.57 19.07
CA GLU A 158 -15.57 17.39 19.43
C GLU A 158 -16.80 17.12 18.55
N ARG A 159 -16.75 16.13 17.65
CA ARG A 159 -17.87 15.81 16.76
C ARG A 159 -18.75 14.72 17.37
N ASP A 160 -19.66 15.12 18.24
CA ASP A 160 -20.70 14.27 18.86
C ASP A 160 -21.81 13.80 17.89
N CYS A 161 -21.51 13.62 16.60
CA CYS A 161 -22.53 13.25 15.61
C CYS A 161 -22.13 11.98 14.85
N GLU A 162 -22.98 10.95 14.90
CA GLU A 162 -22.78 9.63 14.29
C GLU A 162 -22.54 9.68 12.76
N ASP A 163 -22.87 10.80 12.11
CA ASP A 163 -22.79 10.99 10.66
C ASP A 163 -21.48 11.60 10.12
N GLN A 164 -20.51 11.98 10.97
CA GLN A 164 -19.30 12.70 10.51
C GLN A 164 -17.99 11.98 10.82
N ARG A 165 -17.75 10.86 10.14
CA ARG A 165 -16.41 10.26 10.08
C ARG A 165 -15.46 11.13 9.26
N CYS A 166 -14.22 11.30 9.73
CA CYS A 166 -13.14 11.97 9.00
C CYS A 166 -12.85 11.31 7.64
N PHE A 167 -13.00 9.99 7.62
CA PHE A 167 -12.82 9.18 6.43
C PHE A 167 -14.19 8.67 5.98
N ASP A 168 -14.50 8.89 4.71
CA ASP A 168 -15.64 8.27 4.05
C ASP A 168 -15.65 6.75 4.31
N GLN A 169 -16.82 6.17 4.53
CA GLN A 169 -17.02 4.73 4.62
C GLN A 169 -16.37 3.99 3.44
N ASN A 170 -16.36 4.57 2.23
CA ASN A 170 -15.69 3.97 1.07
C ASN A 170 -14.17 3.79 1.28
N ILE A 171 -13.52 4.70 2.02
CA ILE A 171 -12.08 4.59 2.37
C ILE A 171 -11.87 3.42 3.33
N ILE A 172 -12.72 3.30 4.34
CA ILE A 172 -12.69 2.22 5.33
C ILE A 172 -12.93 0.87 4.65
N ASP A 173 -13.96 0.80 3.80
CA ASP A 173 -14.33 -0.42 3.07
C ASP A 173 -13.24 -0.82 2.06
N THR A 174 -12.58 0.15 1.41
CA THR A 174 -11.44 -0.15 0.53
C THR A 174 -10.27 -0.70 1.33
N ASN A 175 -9.94 -0.11 2.48
CA ASN A 175 -8.89 -0.65 3.34
C ASN A 175 -9.22 -2.08 3.79
N ASP A 176 -10.48 -2.34 4.17
CA ASP A 176 -10.93 -3.67 4.58
C ASP A 176 -10.87 -4.68 3.43
N TYR A 177 -11.21 -4.27 2.20
CA TYR A 177 -11.03 -5.08 1.00
C TYR A 177 -9.57 -5.51 0.81
N ILE A 178 -8.63 -4.55 0.83
CA ILE A 178 -7.20 -4.81 0.61
C ILE A 178 -6.65 -5.73 1.71
N ARG A 179 -7.02 -5.47 2.97
CA ARG A 179 -6.65 -6.30 4.12
C ARG A 179 -7.14 -7.73 3.96
N LYS A 180 -8.42 -7.92 3.63
CA LYS A 180 -9.00 -9.25 3.44
C LYS A 180 -8.36 -10.00 2.27
N ARG A 181 -8.02 -9.29 1.18
CA ARG A 181 -7.23 -9.84 0.06
C ARG A 181 -5.85 -10.31 0.51
N ARG A 182 -5.13 -9.50 1.29
CA ARG A 182 -3.84 -9.90 1.89
C ARG A 182 -3.98 -11.13 2.78
N ASN A 183 -5.00 -11.16 3.64
CA ASN A 183 -5.25 -12.31 4.51
C ASN A 183 -5.56 -13.58 3.72
N HIS A 184 -6.31 -13.48 2.63
CA HIS A 184 -6.58 -14.61 1.75
C HIS A 184 -5.30 -15.21 1.16
N ILE A 185 -4.36 -14.38 0.70
CA ILE A 185 -3.06 -14.84 0.15
C ILE A 185 -2.19 -15.52 1.21
N VAL A 186 -2.15 -14.95 2.42
CA VAL A 186 -1.29 -15.41 3.51
C VAL A 186 -1.84 -16.69 4.16
N HIS A 187 -3.15 -16.75 4.41
CA HIS A 187 -3.74 -17.80 5.26
C HIS A 187 -4.57 -18.84 4.52
N ASP A 188 -5.13 -18.54 3.35
CA ASP A 188 -6.12 -19.43 2.73
C ASP A 188 -6.05 -19.44 1.19
N ARG A 189 -4.91 -19.87 0.64
CA ARG A 189 -4.66 -19.98 -0.83
C ARG A 189 -5.63 -20.91 -1.58
N LYS A 190 -6.54 -21.60 -0.87
CA LYS A 190 -7.42 -22.63 -1.43
C LYS A 190 -8.92 -22.30 -1.30
N LYS A 191 -9.35 -21.43 -0.39
CA LYS A 191 -10.76 -21.03 -0.24
C LYS A 191 -10.89 -19.53 0.01
N GLN A 192 -11.84 -18.87 -0.64
CA GLN A 192 -12.20 -17.51 -0.29
C GLN A 192 -12.74 -17.52 1.15
N THR A 193 -12.27 -16.59 1.97
CA THR A 193 -12.87 -16.38 3.28
C THR A 193 -14.28 -15.85 3.06
N LYS A 194 -15.30 -16.42 3.74
CA LYS A 194 -16.70 -15.95 3.64
C LYS A 194 -16.80 -14.43 3.79
N SER A 195 -15.99 -13.88 4.68
CA SER A 195 -15.92 -12.46 4.98
C SER A 195 -15.42 -11.58 3.82
N LEU A 196 -14.56 -12.08 2.91
CA LEU A 196 -14.15 -11.36 1.70
C LEU A 196 -15.26 -11.44 0.63
N ALA A 197 -15.93 -12.59 0.50
CA ALA A 197 -17.06 -12.75 -0.42
C ALA A 197 -18.24 -11.85 -0.05
N GLU A 198 -18.56 -11.77 1.24
CA GLU A 198 -19.57 -10.87 1.79
C GLU A 198 -19.24 -9.40 1.50
N LEU A 199 -17.98 -8.98 1.67
CA LEU A 199 -17.57 -7.61 1.36
C LEU A 199 -17.69 -7.30 -0.14
N ILE A 200 -17.21 -8.20 -1.01
CA ILE A 200 -17.30 -8.04 -2.47
C ILE A 200 -18.76 -7.94 -2.91
N SER A 201 -19.62 -8.83 -2.42
CA SER A 201 -21.04 -8.87 -2.79
C SER A 201 -21.82 -7.67 -2.27
N SER A 202 -21.55 -7.21 -1.04
CA SER A 202 -22.28 -6.10 -0.42
C SER A 202 -21.76 -4.71 -0.82
N LYS A 203 -20.44 -4.54 -1.02
CA LYS A 203 -19.78 -3.24 -1.22
C LYS A 203 -19.08 -3.08 -2.56
N GLY A 204 -18.86 -4.17 -3.32
CA GLY A 204 -18.04 -4.13 -4.53
C GLY A 204 -18.52 -3.14 -5.59
N VAL A 205 -19.84 -3.03 -5.81
CA VAL A 205 -20.41 -2.07 -6.78
C VAL A 205 -20.18 -0.62 -6.34
N LEU A 206 -20.39 -0.34 -5.05
CA LEU A 206 -20.17 0.99 -4.48
C LEU A 206 -18.69 1.39 -4.57
N LEU A 207 -17.78 0.49 -4.23
CA LEU A 207 -16.34 0.72 -4.35
C LEU A 207 -15.92 0.98 -5.80
N ASN A 208 -16.47 0.24 -6.76
CA ASN A 208 -16.23 0.50 -8.19
C ASN A 208 -16.66 1.91 -8.61
N GLN A 209 -17.84 2.34 -8.18
CA GLN A 209 -18.37 3.67 -8.49
C GLN A 209 -17.48 4.76 -7.88
N TYR A 210 -17.20 4.65 -6.58
CA TYR A 210 -16.35 5.58 -5.84
C TYR A 210 -14.97 5.77 -6.49
N TRP A 211 -14.25 4.68 -6.76
CA TRP A 211 -12.91 4.77 -7.36
C TRP A 211 -12.94 5.22 -8.82
N SER A 212 -14.01 4.92 -9.56
CA SER A 212 -14.20 5.45 -10.91
C SER A 212 -14.35 6.97 -10.91
N GLU A 213 -15.10 7.51 -9.95
CA GLU A 213 -15.31 8.96 -9.81
C GLU A 213 -14.01 9.68 -9.41
N ILE A 214 -13.31 9.20 -8.39
CA ILE A 214 -12.01 9.76 -7.97
C ILE A 214 -11.02 9.82 -9.13
N ARG A 215 -10.97 8.75 -9.95
CA ARG A 215 -10.05 8.67 -11.09
C ARG A 215 -10.44 9.63 -12.22
N ARG A 216 -11.74 9.80 -12.50
CA ARG A 216 -12.24 10.80 -13.48
C ARG A 216 -11.83 12.21 -13.08
N ASN A 217 -12.01 12.56 -11.80
CA ASN A 217 -11.73 13.90 -11.29
C ASN A 217 -10.24 14.28 -11.39
N LYS A 218 -9.32 13.30 -11.32
CA LYS A 218 -7.89 13.54 -11.46
C LYS A 218 -7.41 13.80 -12.89
N LYS A 219 -8.29 13.81 -13.91
CA LYS A 219 -7.93 13.87 -15.36
C LYS A 219 -6.87 12.85 -15.80
N LYS A 220 -6.58 11.83 -14.98
CA LYS A 220 -5.60 10.79 -15.27
C LYS A 220 -6.34 9.61 -15.90
N LYS A 221 -6.43 9.60 -17.24
CA LYS A 221 -7.01 8.52 -18.06
C LYS A 221 -6.36 7.13 -17.91
N ARG A 222 -5.44 6.91 -16.97
CA ARG A 222 -4.42 5.87 -17.15
C ARG A 222 -4.82 4.47 -16.67
N PHE A 223 -5.84 4.26 -15.82
CA PHE A 223 -6.12 2.93 -15.25
C PHE A 223 -7.59 2.68 -14.88
N SER A 224 -8.19 1.58 -15.32
CA SER A 224 -9.63 1.26 -15.15
C SER A 224 -9.96 -0.21 -14.89
N ASN A 225 -9.02 -1.05 -14.42
CA ASN A 225 -9.25 -2.51 -14.44
C ASN A 225 -9.59 -3.15 -13.08
N ILE A 226 -9.58 -2.41 -11.95
CA ILE A 226 -10.15 -2.99 -10.72
C ILE A 226 -11.65 -3.04 -10.87
N ASN A 227 -12.16 -4.26 -10.80
CA ASN A 227 -13.56 -4.51 -10.58
C ASN A 227 -13.72 -5.13 -9.18
N PHE A 228 -13.98 -4.30 -8.18
CA PHE A 228 -14.27 -4.70 -6.80
C PHE A 228 -15.53 -5.58 -6.70
N ALA A 229 -16.42 -5.50 -7.69
CA ALA A 229 -17.61 -6.35 -7.82
C ALA A 229 -17.34 -7.63 -8.62
N LYS A 230 -16.11 -7.89 -9.07
CA LYS A 230 -15.79 -9.14 -9.77
C LYS A 230 -15.97 -10.28 -8.77
N PRO A 231 -16.98 -11.16 -8.96
CA PRO A 231 -17.20 -12.24 -8.02
C PRO A 231 -16.01 -13.19 -8.11
N ILE A 232 -15.35 -13.46 -6.98
CA ILE A 232 -14.47 -14.62 -6.89
C ILE A 232 -15.40 -15.83 -6.97
N MET A 233 -15.54 -16.41 -8.16
CA MET A 233 -16.50 -17.46 -8.43
C MET A 233 -16.25 -18.68 -7.54
N HIS A 234 -17.10 -18.90 -6.55
CA HIS A 234 -17.19 -20.18 -5.85
C HIS A 234 -18.11 -21.13 -6.61
N LYS A 235 -17.62 -22.35 -6.90
CA LYS A 235 -18.54 -23.45 -7.23
C LYS A 235 -19.45 -23.70 -6.03
N VAL A 236 -20.73 -23.42 -6.19
CA VAL A 236 -21.77 -23.99 -5.33
C VAL A 236 -21.88 -25.47 -5.70
N VAL A 237 -21.37 -26.36 -4.84
CA VAL A 237 -21.73 -27.77 -4.90
C VAL A 237 -23.14 -27.88 -4.32
N GLN A 238 -24.16 -27.89 -5.17
CA GLN A 238 -25.47 -28.39 -4.77
C GLN A 238 -25.29 -29.89 -4.50
N LYS A 239 -25.39 -30.30 -3.23
CA LYS A 239 -25.66 -31.71 -2.91
C LYS A 239 -27.06 -32.03 -3.44
N LYS A 240 -27.12 -32.71 -4.58
CA LYS A 240 -28.34 -33.44 -4.97
C LYS A 240 -28.52 -34.58 -3.96
N ASN A 241 -29.43 -34.39 -3.02
CA ASN A 241 -30.16 -35.53 -2.48
C ASN A 241 -31.20 -35.90 -3.54
N GLY A 242 -31.13 -37.12 -4.06
CA GLY A 242 -32.15 -37.63 -4.98
C GLY A 242 -31.53 -38.31 -6.20
N ARG A 243 -31.61 -39.64 -6.17
CA ARG A 243 -31.28 -40.60 -7.22
C ARG A 243 -31.83 -40.15 -8.58
N GLU A 244 -31.00 -40.18 -9.61
CA GLU A 244 -31.18 -41.10 -10.75
C GLU A 244 -30.14 -40.83 -11.84
N ALA A 245 -29.75 -41.93 -12.47
CA ALA A 245 -28.72 -42.02 -13.49
C ALA A 245 -29.08 -41.17 -14.71
N ASN A 246 -28.21 -40.23 -15.06
CA ASN A 246 -27.92 -40.00 -16.47
C ASN A 246 -26.54 -39.38 -16.67
N LYS A 247 -25.79 -40.02 -17.57
CA LYS A 247 -24.44 -39.67 -18.00
C LYS A 247 -24.44 -38.29 -18.65
N GLY A 248 -23.98 -37.29 -17.91
CA GLY A 248 -23.47 -36.05 -18.44
C GLY A 248 -22.31 -35.62 -17.55
N LYS A 249 -21.07 -35.87 -17.99
CA LYS A 249 -19.88 -35.34 -17.33
C LYS A 249 -19.97 -33.81 -17.37
N LYS A 250 -20.49 -33.20 -16.29
CA LYS A 250 -20.21 -31.81 -15.97
C LYS A 250 -18.78 -31.76 -15.47
N GLU A 251 -17.82 -31.57 -16.37
CA GLU A 251 -16.51 -31.07 -16.00
C GLU A 251 -16.68 -29.68 -15.44
N ALA A 252 -16.87 -29.63 -14.12
CA ALA A 252 -16.87 -28.40 -13.40
C ALA A 252 -15.41 -27.90 -13.45
N LYS A 253 -15.12 -26.94 -14.31
CA LYS A 253 -13.81 -26.25 -14.36
C LYS A 253 -13.70 -25.43 -13.07
N MET A 254 -12.74 -25.77 -12.21
CA MET A 254 -12.38 -24.92 -11.06
C MET A 254 -11.76 -23.65 -11.63
N ILE A 255 -12.52 -22.57 -11.75
CA ILE A 255 -11.93 -21.25 -11.96
C ILE A 255 -11.37 -20.82 -10.62
N LYS A 256 -10.10 -21.15 -10.40
CA LYS A 256 -9.32 -20.61 -9.30
C LYS A 256 -8.95 -19.19 -9.73
N GLU A 257 -9.79 -18.19 -9.43
CA GLU A 257 -9.38 -16.80 -9.60
C GLU A 257 -8.41 -16.45 -8.46
N LYS A 258 -7.19 -16.96 -8.61
CA LYS A 258 -6.00 -16.35 -8.03
C LYS A 258 -5.99 -14.89 -8.49
N MET A 259 -5.58 -14.00 -7.60
CA MET A 259 -5.38 -12.60 -7.96
C MET A 259 -4.32 -12.53 -9.07
N ASP A 260 -4.69 -11.99 -10.22
CA ASP A 260 -3.77 -11.87 -11.35
C ASP A 260 -2.83 -10.67 -11.17
N GLU A 261 -1.75 -10.63 -11.98
CA GLU A 261 -0.75 -9.54 -11.90
C GLU A 261 -1.38 -8.16 -12.08
N ALA A 262 -2.41 -8.03 -12.91
CA ALA A 262 -3.07 -6.77 -13.18
C ALA A 262 -3.85 -6.29 -11.94
N GLU A 263 -4.59 -7.18 -11.28
CA GLU A 263 -5.27 -6.90 -10.01
C GLU A 263 -4.25 -6.49 -8.93
N MET A 264 -3.10 -7.17 -8.83
CA MET A 264 -2.07 -6.81 -7.84
C MET A 264 -1.51 -5.42 -8.08
N VAL A 265 -1.12 -5.11 -9.32
CA VAL A 265 -0.62 -3.78 -9.68
C VAL A 265 -1.64 -2.72 -9.32
N GLU A 266 -2.92 -2.97 -9.60
CA GLU A 266 -3.97 -2.02 -9.28
C GLU A 266 -4.21 -1.85 -7.77
N ILE A 267 -4.10 -2.91 -6.96
CA ILE A 267 -4.17 -2.76 -5.50
C ILE A 267 -3.02 -1.92 -4.96
N LEU A 268 -1.81 -2.02 -5.54
CA LEU A 268 -0.70 -1.14 -5.19
C LEU A 268 -1.05 0.34 -5.49
N VAL A 269 -1.78 0.60 -6.58
CA VAL A 269 -2.32 1.94 -6.88
C VAL A 269 -3.29 2.38 -5.80
N LEU A 270 -4.23 1.51 -5.39
CA LEU A 270 -5.19 1.83 -4.33
C LEU A 270 -4.49 2.19 -3.03
N ILE A 271 -3.46 1.43 -2.62
CA ILE A 271 -2.68 1.73 -1.40
C ILE A 271 -2.06 3.13 -1.50
N ARG A 272 -1.51 3.49 -2.66
CA ARG A 272 -0.97 4.84 -2.90
C ARG A 272 -2.04 5.92 -2.84
N GLU A 273 -3.21 5.69 -3.44
CA GLU A 273 -4.30 6.66 -3.46
C GLU A 273 -4.91 6.83 -2.07
N LEU A 274 -5.17 5.72 -1.37
CA LEU A 274 -5.65 5.69 0.01
C LEU A 274 -4.70 6.46 0.94
N SER A 275 -3.40 6.15 0.91
CA SER A 275 -2.42 6.88 1.74
C SER A 275 -2.41 8.37 1.45
N SER A 276 -2.57 8.78 0.18
CA SER A 276 -2.60 10.20 -0.18
C SER A 276 -3.88 10.90 0.30
N ILE A 277 -5.04 10.24 0.23
CA ILE A 277 -6.30 10.77 0.77
C ILE A 277 -6.22 10.87 2.29
N ILE A 278 -5.71 9.83 2.96
CA ILE A 278 -5.57 9.80 4.41
C ILE A 278 -4.64 10.92 4.89
N ASP A 279 -3.48 11.06 4.25
CA ASP A 279 -2.52 12.12 4.58
C ASP A 279 -3.13 13.51 4.40
N LYS A 280 -3.83 13.75 3.28
CA LYS A 280 -4.52 15.01 3.03
C LYS A 280 -5.52 15.34 4.15
N ASN A 281 -6.42 14.42 4.48
CA ASN A 281 -7.42 14.63 5.53
C ASN A 281 -6.77 14.89 6.89
N VAL A 282 -5.64 14.25 7.19
CA VAL A 282 -4.89 14.46 8.45
C VAL A 282 -4.28 15.86 8.49
N LEU A 283 -3.68 16.32 7.40
CA LEU A 283 -3.07 17.65 7.33
C LEU A 283 -4.13 18.75 7.38
N GLU A 284 -5.28 18.54 6.74
CA GLU A 284 -6.42 19.47 6.82
C GLU A 284 -7.00 19.54 8.24
N ALA A 285 -7.02 18.42 8.97
CA ALA A 285 -7.59 18.34 10.30
C ALA A 285 -6.69 18.89 11.42
N LEU A 286 -5.37 18.82 11.25
CA LEU A 286 -4.41 19.27 12.26
C LEU A 286 -4.11 20.76 12.20
N ASP A 287 -4.57 21.47 11.17
CA ASP A 287 -4.09 22.79 10.76
C ASP A 287 -2.56 22.84 10.55
N LYS A 288 -2.12 23.83 9.79
CA LYS A 288 -0.73 23.93 9.35
C LYS A 288 0.18 24.46 10.46
N ASP A 289 -0.31 25.41 11.25
CA ASP A 289 0.46 26.09 12.28
C ASP A 289 0.78 25.16 13.45
N THR A 290 -0.18 24.32 13.85
CA THR A 290 0.01 23.24 14.84
C THR A 290 1.07 22.25 14.39
N ILE A 291 1.10 21.90 13.09
CA ILE A 291 2.13 21.02 12.54
C ILE A 291 3.50 21.71 12.64
N ILE A 292 3.61 22.98 12.19
CA ILE A 292 4.87 23.73 12.26
C ILE A 292 5.34 23.87 13.72
N ALA A 293 4.44 24.19 14.65
CA ALA A 293 4.70 24.28 16.08
C ALA A 293 5.29 22.97 16.62
N HIS A 294 4.64 21.83 16.32
CA HIS A 294 5.12 20.52 16.76
C HIS A 294 6.49 20.18 16.17
N VAL A 295 6.72 20.47 14.90
CA VAL A 295 7.99 20.22 14.21
C VAL A 295 9.09 21.09 14.80
N LEU A 296 8.79 22.35 15.14
CA LEU A 296 9.69 23.28 15.79
C LEU A 296 10.09 22.81 17.18
N GLU A 297 9.14 22.42 18.02
CA GLU A 297 9.42 21.91 19.36
C GLU A 297 10.31 20.67 19.32
N LYS A 298 9.98 19.70 18.45
CA LYS A 298 10.80 18.51 18.24
C LYS A 298 12.21 18.84 17.76
N TYR A 299 12.36 19.86 16.91
CA TYR A 299 13.66 20.30 16.43
C TYR A 299 14.49 20.95 17.56
N LYS A 300 13.87 21.81 18.39
CA LYS A 300 14.48 22.41 19.58
C LYS A 300 14.99 21.33 20.54
N THR A 301 14.14 20.35 20.90
CA THR A 301 14.52 19.25 21.80
C THR A 301 15.70 18.45 21.25
N LYS A 302 15.71 18.12 19.95
CA LYS A 302 16.77 17.32 19.33
C LYS A 302 18.13 18.03 19.34
N LYS A 303 18.12 19.36 19.21
CA LYS A 303 19.35 20.15 19.04
C LYS A 303 19.81 20.86 20.32
N LYS A 304 19.02 20.81 21.40
CA LYS A 304 19.33 21.47 22.69
C LYS A 304 19.70 22.95 22.50
N TYR A 305 18.96 23.66 21.63
CA TYR A 305 19.27 25.06 21.35
C TYR A 305 18.88 25.97 22.53
N ILE A 306 19.81 26.83 22.92
CA ILE A 306 19.60 28.01 23.77
C ILE A 306 19.99 29.21 22.91
N PHE A 307 19.14 30.25 22.85
CA PHE A 307 19.42 31.45 22.07
C PHE A 307 20.07 32.49 22.97
N GLU A 308 21.37 32.75 22.77
CA GLU A 308 22.10 33.79 23.52
C GLU A 308 22.42 35.04 22.66
N ASP A 309 22.41 34.91 21.32
CA ASP A 309 22.74 35.99 20.37
C ASP A 309 21.80 35.94 19.13
N PRO A 310 21.28 37.09 18.64
CA PRO A 310 20.52 37.21 17.39
C PRO A 310 21.11 36.48 16.16
N ASN A 311 22.45 36.41 16.03
CA ASN A 311 23.08 35.67 14.94
C ASN A 311 22.85 34.16 15.03
N GLN A 312 22.73 33.62 16.24
CA GLN A 312 22.39 32.21 16.47
C GLN A 312 20.94 31.95 16.09
N GLU A 313 20.04 32.90 16.33
CA GLU A 313 18.64 32.82 15.95
C GLU A 313 18.46 32.74 14.42
N LYS A 314 19.14 33.62 13.66
CA LYS A 314 19.12 33.57 12.19
C LYS A 314 19.64 32.24 11.65
N ARG A 315 20.75 31.73 12.20
CA ARG A 315 21.31 30.43 11.82
C ARG A 315 20.37 29.27 12.17
N PHE A 316 19.68 29.35 13.30
CA PHE A 316 18.68 28.38 13.71
C PHE A 316 17.49 28.38 12.76
N LYS A 317 16.91 29.55 12.45
CA LYS A 317 15.77 29.70 11.52
C LYS A 317 16.08 29.04 10.18
N ASN A 318 17.24 29.34 9.58
CA ASN A 318 17.66 28.72 8.32
C ASN A 318 17.82 27.19 8.40
N LYS A 319 18.41 26.68 9.49
CA LYS A 319 18.56 25.22 9.68
C LYS A 319 17.22 24.53 9.94
N PHE A 320 16.32 25.19 10.65
CA PHE A 320 14.97 24.69 10.89
C PHE A 320 14.15 24.64 9.60
N ILE A 321 14.19 25.70 8.79
CA ILE A 321 13.53 25.75 7.48
C ILE A 321 13.96 24.57 6.62
N LYS A 322 15.28 24.38 6.45
CA LYS A 322 15.82 23.25 5.71
C LYS A 322 15.36 21.91 6.27
N TYR A 323 15.35 21.76 7.61
CA TYR A 323 14.86 20.54 8.25
C TYR A 323 13.37 20.28 7.98
N ALA A 324 12.53 21.31 8.07
CA ALA A 324 11.09 21.19 7.84
C ALA A 324 10.76 20.90 6.37
N GLU A 325 11.46 21.54 5.43
CA GLU A 325 11.38 21.26 3.99
C GLU A 325 11.74 19.80 3.70
N GLU A 326 12.92 19.35 4.14
CA GLU A 326 13.40 17.99 3.86
C GLU A 326 12.55 16.89 4.50
N GLN A 327 11.96 17.15 5.67
CA GLN A 327 11.29 16.12 6.47
C GLN A 327 9.77 16.11 6.33
N TYR A 328 9.16 17.23 5.95
CA TYR A 328 7.70 17.42 5.92
C TYR A 328 7.20 18.18 4.66
N ASN A 329 8.09 18.55 3.74
CA ASN A 329 7.74 19.29 2.52
C ASN A 329 6.95 20.60 2.79
N ILE A 330 7.23 21.26 3.92
CA ILE A 330 6.64 22.55 4.30
C ILE A 330 7.47 23.65 3.63
N LYS A 331 6.86 24.57 2.88
CA LYS A 331 7.61 25.56 2.09
C LYS A 331 8.24 26.63 3.00
N SER A 332 9.44 27.09 2.65
CA SER A 332 10.15 28.16 3.37
C SER A 332 9.27 29.36 3.77
N HIS A 333 8.46 29.89 2.85
CA HIS A 333 7.63 31.08 3.14
C HIS A 333 6.59 30.84 4.22
N GLU A 334 6.05 29.63 4.28
CA GLU A 334 5.04 29.22 5.26
C GLU A 334 5.62 29.15 6.67
N ILE A 335 6.85 28.64 6.76
CA ILE A 335 7.59 28.56 8.02
C ILE A 335 7.97 29.97 8.51
N MET A 336 8.40 30.82 7.58
CA MET A 336 8.77 32.20 7.89
C MET A 336 7.58 33.03 8.36
N GLU A 337 6.40 32.82 7.77
CA GLU A 337 5.15 33.46 8.20
C GLU A 337 4.80 33.05 9.64
N TYR A 338 4.76 31.74 9.93
CA TYR A 338 4.54 31.23 11.29
C TYR A 338 5.56 31.78 12.30
N MET A 339 6.84 31.84 11.91
CA MET A 339 7.91 32.35 12.78
C MET A 339 7.84 33.86 13.03
N LYS A 340 7.18 34.66 12.19
CA LYS A 340 7.00 36.09 12.50
C LYS A 340 6.03 36.25 13.67
N PHE A 341 4.88 35.58 13.60
CA PHE A 341 3.85 35.62 14.66
C PHE A 341 4.27 35.10 16.04
N GLN A 342 5.36 34.32 16.14
CA GLN A 342 5.84 33.77 17.41
C GLN A 342 6.90 34.66 18.09
N TYR A 343 7.52 35.58 17.35
CA TYR A 343 8.65 36.38 17.82
C TYR A 343 8.42 37.90 17.72
N ASP A 344 7.31 38.32 17.09
CA ASP A 344 6.70 39.65 17.25
C ASP A 344 5.75 39.63 18.46
#